data_AF-A0A6G3ZP54-F1
#
_entry.id   AF-A0A6G3ZP54-F1
#
_cell.length_a   1.000
_cell.length_b   1.000
_cell.length_c   1.000
_cell.angle_alpha   90.00
_cell.angle_beta   90.00
_cell.angle_gamma   90.00
#
_symmetry.space_group_name_H-M   'P 1'
#
loop_
_entity.id
_entity.type
_entity.pdbx_description
1 polymer ?
#
loop_
_entity_poly.entity_id
_entity_poly.type
_entity_poly.pdbx_seq_one_letter_code
_entity_poly.pdbx_strand_id
1 'polypeptide(L)'
;MSETVKSKFTVEDIMKNDIWLKDLERGLTVAVEASGMEYSSDIRKKINQLSEGDTIAAELESRNSLRTIWAFEDIEREQVSRSRARV
;
A
#
# COMPACT_ATOMS: atom_id res chain seq x y z
N MET A 1 3.63 -5.83 20.99
CA MET A 1 4.29 -4.74 20.24
C MET A 1 3.81 -4.87 18.80
N SER A 2 3.25 -3.81 18.21
CA SER A 2 3.07 -3.74 16.76
C SER A 2 4.43 -3.46 16.10
N GLU A 3 4.62 -3.95 14.89
CA GLU A 3 5.78 -3.67 14.04
C GLU A 3 5.33 -2.82 12.87
N THR A 4 6.10 -1.79 12.54
CA THR A 4 5.90 -0.98 11.33
C THR A 4 6.98 -1.30 10.31
N VAL A 5 6.59 -1.33 9.04
CA VAL A 5 7.51 -1.50 7.91
C VAL A 5 7.26 -0.41 6.90
N LYS A 6 8.34 0.25 6.46
CA LYS A 6 8.31 1.25 5.42
C LYS A 6 9.12 0.75 4.24
N SER A 7 8.49 0.65 3.07
CA SER A 7 9.17 0.25 1.84
C SER A 7 8.40 0.73 0.60
N LYS A 8 8.93 0.39 -0.57
CA LYS A 8 8.27 0.58 -1.86
C LYS A 8 7.60 -0.72 -2.28
N PHE A 9 6.36 -0.61 -2.70
CA PHE A 9 5.52 -1.74 -3.06
C PHE A 9 4.94 -1.54 -4.46
N THR A 10 4.78 -2.65 -5.18
CA THR A 10 3.89 -2.74 -6.33
C THR A 10 2.57 -3.31 -5.89
N VAL A 11 1.46 -2.69 -6.33
CA VAL A 11 0.11 -3.22 -6.14
C VAL A 11 -0.08 -4.39 -7.11
N GLU A 12 -0.09 -5.62 -6.60
CA GLU A 12 -0.23 -6.82 -7.41
C GLU A 12 -1.70 -7.16 -7.69
N ASP A 13 -2.58 -6.92 -6.72
CA ASP A 13 -4.02 -7.19 -6.87
C ASP A 13 -4.82 -6.35 -5.85
N ILE A 14 -6.05 -6.00 -6.22
CA ILE A 14 -7.00 -5.27 -5.37
C ILE A 14 -8.28 -6.09 -5.26
N MET A 15 -8.45 -6.74 -4.11
CA MET A 15 -9.68 -7.43 -3.75
C MET A 15 -10.59 -6.49 -2.95
N LYS A 16 -11.84 -6.93 -2.74
CA LYS A 16 -12.89 -6.11 -2.11
C LYS A 16 -12.50 -5.53 -0.75
N ASN A 17 -11.75 -6.29 0.06
CA ASN A 17 -11.35 -5.91 1.41
C ASN A 17 -9.83 -5.86 1.62
N ASP A 18 -9.05 -6.36 0.66
CA ASP A 18 -7.62 -6.59 0.81
C ASP A 18 -6.87 -6.13 -0.44
N ILE A 19 -5.69 -5.58 -0.25
CA ILE A 19 -4.76 -5.22 -1.31
C ILE A 19 -3.50 -6.04 -1.15
N TRP A 20 -3.10 -6.70 -2.24
CA TRP A 20 -1.86 -7.45 -2.30
C TRP A 20 -0.74 -6.52 -2.77
N LEU A 21 0.27 -6.38 -1.92
CA LEU A 21 1.44 -5.56 -2.17
C LEU A 21 2.68 -6.44 -2.28
N LYS A 22 3.51 -6.18 -3.29
CA LYS A 22 4.82 -6.81 -3.43
C LYS A 22 5.92 -5.81 -3.13
N ASP A 23 6.66 -6.08 -2.07
CA ASP A 23 7.83 -5.31 -1.68
C ASP A 23 8.91 -5.40 -2.78
N LEU A 24 9.31 -4.24 -3.31
CA LEU A 24 10.30 -4.14 -4.39
C LEU A 24 11.74 -4.32 -3.90
N GLU A 25 12.00 -4.09 -2.62
CA GLU A 25 13.32 -4.21 -2.02
C GLU A 25 13.58 -5.64 -1.52
N ARG A 26 12.56 -6.27 -0.94
CA ARG A 26 12.66 -7.59 -0.30
C ARG A 26 12.03 -8.72 -1.10
N GLY A 27 11.22 -8.41 -2.10
CA GLY A 27 10.49 -9.41 -2.91
C GLY A 27 9.39 -10.15 -2.16
N LEU A 28 8.95 -9.63 -1.01
CA LEU A 28 7.91 -10.23 -0.18
C LEU A 28 6.54 -9.72 -0.58
N THR A 29 5.57 -10.63 -0.68
CA THR A 29 4.17 -10.26 -0.90
C THR A 29 3.44 -10.21 0.44
N VAL A 30 2.72 -9.12 0.68
CA VAL A 30 1.93 -8.88 1.89
C VAL A 30 0.50 -8.52 1.53
N ALA A 31 -0.46 -9.03 2.32
CA ALA A 31 -1.86 -8.64 2.22
C ALA A 31 -2.13 -7.51 3.23
N VAL A 32 -2.71 -6.41 2.75
CA VAL A 32 -3.04 -5.23 3.54
C VAL A 32 -4.54 -5.01 3.51
N GLU A 33 -5.16 -4.82 4.67
CA GLU A 33 -6.59 -4.54 4.74
C GLU A 33 -6.90 -3.20 4.07
N ALA A 34 -7.81 -3.17 3.11
CA ALA A 34 -8.21 -1.97 2.38
C ALA A 34 -9.41 -1.24 3.01
N SER A 35 -10.19 -1.96 3.83
CA SER A 35 -11.46 -1.49 4.41
C SER A 35 -11.41 -1.20 5.91
N GLY A 36 -10.22 -1.04 6.49
CA GLY A 36 -10.04 -0.75 7.92
C GLY A 36 -10.88 0.45 8.37
N MET A 37 -11.70 0.26 9.41
CA MET A 37 -12.57 1.32 9.93
C MET A 37 -11.77 2.45 10.57
N GLU A 38 -10.57 2.17 11.04
CA GLU A 38 -9.63 3.08 11.66
C GLU A 38 -8.90 4.00 10.69
N TYR A 39 -9.00 3.76 9.38
CA TYR A 39 -8.35 4.61 8.40
C TYR A 39 -8.93 6.02 8.39
N SER A 40 -8.03 7.00 8.40
CA SER A 40 -8.37 8.39 8.17
C SER A 40 -8.98 8.57 6.77
N SER A 41 -9.72 9.66 6.58
CA SER A 41 -10.32 10.00 5.29
C SER A 41 -9.27 10.08 4.17
N ASP A 42 -8.07 10.57 4.50
CA ASP A 42 -6.97 10.71 3.54
C ASP A 42 -6.41 9.36 3.11
N ILE A 43 -6.19 8.44 4.04
CA ILE A 43 -5.74 7.07 3.73
C ILE A 43 -6.79 6.35 2.88
N ARG A 44 -8.07 6.41 3.26
CA ARG A 44 -9.16 5.82 2.47
C ARG A 44 -9.19 6.37 1.04
N LYS A 45 -9.00 7.68 0.88
CA LYS A 45 -8.95 8.31 -0.44
C LYS A 45 -7.76 7.81 -1.25
N LYS A 46 -6.57 7.72 -0.64
CA LYS A 46 -5.36 7.19 -1.28
C LYS A 46 -5.55 5.73 -1.71
N ILE A 47 -6.09 4.88 -0.82
CA ILE A 47 -6.45 3.47 -1.10
C ILE A 47 -7.41 3.37 -2.29
N ASN A 48 -8.52 4.12 -2.26
CA ASN A 48 -9.52 4.10 -3.32
C ASN A 48 -8.99 4.57 -4.69
N GLN A 49 -7.89 5.31 -4.69
CA GLN A 49 -7.27 5.75 -5.91
C GLN A 49 -6.34 4.69 -6.50
N LEU A 50 -5.83 3.74 -5.70
CA LEU A 50 -4.88 2.70 -6.13
C LEU A 50 -5.43 1.84 -7.26
N SER A 51 -4.51 1.31 -8.06
CA SER A 51 -4.80 0.41 -9.17
C SER A 51 -3.72 -0.66 -9.25
N GLU A 52 -4.08 -1.83 -9.77
CA GLU A 52 -3.12 -2.88 -10.08
C GLU A 52 -1.98 -2.35 -10.97
N GLY A 53 -0.75 -2.72 -10.63
CA GLY A 53 0.47 -2.27 -11.29
C GLY A 53 1.04 -0.93 -10.78
N ASP A 54 0.34 -0.22 -9.88
CA ASP A 54 0.89 0.98 -9.27
C ASP A 54 2.13 0.69 -8.44
N THR A 55 3.06 1.64 -8.42
CA THR A 55 4.16 1.68 -7.45
C THR A 55 3.89 2.75 -6.40
N ILE A 56 3.95 2.35 -5.13
CA ILE A 56 3.69 3.21 -3.98
C ILE A 56 4.82 3.08 -2.96
N ALA A 57 5.12 4.16 -2.25
CA ALA A 57 5.79 4.08 -0.96
C ALA A 57 4.71 3.95 0.10
N ALA A 58 4.82 2.97 0.99
CA ALA A 58 3.84 2.77 2.05
C ALA A 58 4.53 2.46 3.38
N GLU A 59 3.87 2.87 4.46
CA GLU A 59 4.17 2.43 5.81
C GLU A 59 3.02 1.54 6.27
N LEU A 60 3.35 0.32 6.68
CA LEU A 60 2.40 -0.70 7.08
C LEU A 60 2.60 -1.06 8.56
N GLU A 61 1.52 -1.10 9.32
CA GLU A 61 1.53 -1.55 10.71
C GLU A 61 0.96 -2.97 10.82
N SER A 62 1.66 -3.85 11.54
CA SER A 62 1.16 -5.19 11.85
C SER A 62 0.04 -5.11 12.89
N ARG A 63 -1.15 -5.61 12.55
CA ARG A 63 -2.32 -5.64 13.45
C ARG A 63 -2.31 -6.79 14.44
N ASN A 64 -1.45 -7.79 14.26
CA ASN A 64 -1.33 -8.93 15.15
C ASN A 64 0.12 -9.32 15.43
N SER A 65 0.34 -10.02 16.54
CA SER A 65 1.67 -10.51 16.94
C SER A 65 2.27 -11.52 15.96
N LEU A 66 1.43 -12.17 15.15
CA LEU A 66 1.82 -13.13 14.12
C LEU A 66 2.27 -12.45 12.81
N ARG A 67 2.10 -11.13 12.68
CA ARG A 67 2.48 -10.32 11.50
C ARG A 67 1.87 -10.82 10.19
N THR A 68 0.64 -11.33 10.27
CA THR A 68 -0.10 -11.84 9.12
C THR A 68 -1.16 -10.86 8.62
N ILE A 69 -1.49 -9.83 9.41
CA ILE A 69 -2.45 -8.79 9.05
C ILE A 69 -1.73 -7.46 9.11
N TRP A 70 -1.76 -6.75 8.00
CA TRP A 70 -1.14 -5.44 7.85
C TRP A 70 -2.19 -4.40 7.52
N ALA A 71 -1.96 -3.18 7.98
CA ALA A 71 -2.80 -2.03 7.70
C ALA A 71 -1.95 -0.85 7.25
N PHE A 72 -2.49 0.02 6.42
CA PHE A 72 -1.81 1.24 6.00
C PHE A 72 -1.77 2.25 7.14
N GLU A 73 -0.57 2.68 7.48
CA GLU A 73 -0.33 3.86 8.32
C GLU A 73 -0.16 5.10 7.43
N ASP A 74 0.62 4.98 6.34
CA ASP A 74 0.74 6.01 5.31
C ASP A 74 0.94 5.41 3.91
N ILE A 75 0.57 6.19 2.89
CA ILE A 75 0.68 5.84 1.47
C ILE A 75 1.09 7.09 0.69
N GLU A 76 2.19 7.00 -0.05
CA GLU A 76 2.60 8.00 -1.02
C GLU A 76 2.70 7.36 -2.40
N ARG A 77 1.88 7.82 -3.34
CA ARG A 77 2.02 7.40 -4.74
C ARG A 77 3.20 8.14 -5.35
N GLU A 78 4.13 7.41 -5.96
CA GLU A 78 5.12 8.02 -6.83
C GLU A 78 4.37 8.57 -8.05
N GLN A 79 4.14 9.89 -8.09
CA GLN A 79 3.70 10.54 -9.31
C GLN A 79 4.78 10.33 -10.36
N VAL A 80 4.56 9.38 -11.25
CA VAL A 80 5.29 9.34 -12.52
C VAL A 80 4.91 10.63 -13.23
N SER A 81 5.76 11.65 -13.09
CA SER A 81 5.70 12.84 -13.91
C SER A 81 5.84 12.38 -15.35
N ARG A 82 4.70 12.11 -16.01
CA ARG A 82 4.65 11.98 -17.45
C ARG A 82 4.90 13.38 -18.01
N SER A 83 6.17 13.77 -18.02
CA SER A 83 6.67 14.83 -18.86
C SER A 83 6.27 14.45 -20.27
N ARG A 84 5.15 15.00 -20.74
CA ARG A 84 4.78 14.99 -22.16
C ARG A 84 5.87 15.77 -22.88
N ALA A 85 6.94 15.09 -23.28
CA ALA A 85 7.81 15.55 -24.34
C ALA A 85 6.95 15.55 -25.61
N ARG A 86 6.39 16.71 -25.94
CA ARG A 86 5.76 16.95 -27.24
C ARG A 86 6.86 17.48 -28.15
N VAL A 87 7.27 16.62 -29.08
CA VAL A 87 8.05 16.96 -30.27
C VAL A 87 7.18 17.80 -31.20
#